data_AF-A0ABD0QMG9-F1
#
_entry.id   AF-A0ABD0QMG9-F1
#
_cell.length_a   1.000
_cell.length_b   1.000
_cell.length_c   1.000
_cell.angle_alpha   90.00
_cell.angle_beta   90.00
_cell.angle_gamma   90.00
#
_symmetry.space_group_name_H-M   'P 1'
#
loop_
_entity.id
_entity.type
_entity.pdbx_description
1 polymer ?
#
loop_
_entity_poly.entity_id
_entity_poly.type
_entity_poly.pdbx_seq_one_letter_code
_entity_poly.pdbx_strand_id
1 'polypeptide(L)' 'NTYELHVFTGNMMGAGSDANVFINIYGENGDTGERPLRKSNHLNKFERGQ' A
#
# COMPACT_ATOMS: atom_id res chain seq x y z
N ASN A 1 11.19 -0.03 16.48
CA ASN A 1 11.41 0.21 15.04
C ASN A 1 10.12 -0.07 14.30
N THR A 2 9.41 0.97 13.89
CA THR A 2 8.11 0.88 13.22
C THR A 2 8.11 1.86 12.06
N TYR A 3 7.59 1.44 10.91
CA TYR A 3 7.35 2.30 9.76
C TYR A 3 5.86 2.63 9.69
N GLU A 4 5.55 3.88 9.38
CA GLU A 4 4.20 4.32 9.03
C GLU A 4 4.15 4.57 7.52
N LEU A 5 3.13 4.02 6.86
CA LEU A 5 2.97 4.08 5.41
C LEU A 5 1.70 4.87 5.09
N HIS A 6 1.86 5.92 4.29
CA HIS A 6 0.75 6.67 3.71
C HIS A 6 0.64 6.30 2.23
N VAL A 7 -0.55 5.87 1.81
CA VAL A 7 -0.84 5.50 0.42
C VAL A 7 -1.92 6.42 -0.10
N PHE A 8 -1.68 7.02 -1.27
CA PHE A 8 -2.64 7.87 -1.97
C PHE A 8 -2.93 7.25 -3.34
N THR A 9 -4.20 7.11 -3.66
CA THR A 9 -4.67 6.57 -4.94
C THR A 9 -5.16 7.74 -5.79
N GLY A 10 -4.64 7.84 -7.01
CA GLY A 10 -4.97 8.94 -7.91
C GLY A 10 -6.48 9.06 -8.19
N ASN A 11 -6.92 10.24 -8.62
CA ASN A 11 -8.34 10.51 -8.91
C ASN A 11 -8.69 10.38 -10.41
N MET A 12 -7.82 9.79 -11.22
CA MET A 12 -8.10 9.55 -12.63
C MET A 12 -9.04 8.35 -12.81
N MET A 13 -9.75 8.31 -13.94
CA MET A 13 -10.57 7.14 -14.30
C MET A 13 -9.68 5.88 -14.34
N GLY A 14 -10.10 4.82 -13.65
CA GLY A 14 -9.35 3.55 -13.59
C GLY A 14 -8.19 3.51 -12.61
N ALA A 15 -8.01 4.53 -11.74
CA ALA A 15 -6.92 4.55 -10.77
C ALA A 15 -7.13 3.62 -9.55
N GLY A 16 -8.38 3.20 -9.28
CA GLY A 16 -8.70 2.28 -8.20
C GLY A 16 -8.31 0.83 -8.50
N SER A 17 -8.13 0.01 -7.48
CA SER A 17 -7.76 -1.40 -7.63
C SER A 17 -8.34 -2.30 -6.55
N ASP A 18 -8.87 -3.46 -6.95
CA ASP A 18 -9.27 -4.57 -6.05
C ASP A 18 -8.15 -5.62 -5.88
N ALA A 19 -6.95 -5.38 -6.41
CA ALA A 19 -5.86 -6.33 -6.35
C ALA A 19 -5.28 -6.44 -4.93
N ASN A 20 -4.57 -7.55 -4.66
CA ASN A 20 -3.75 -7.64 -3.46
C ASN A 20 -2.49 -6.77 -3.63
N VAL A 21 -2.34 -5.75 -2.78
CA VAL A 21 -1.18 -4.84 -2.79
C VAL A 21 -0.20 -5.20 -1.67
N PHE A 22 1.10 -5.17 -2.00
CA PHE A 22 2.20 -5.52 -1.11
C PHE A 22 3.30 -4.46 -1.15
N ILE A 23 4.10 -4.36 -0.09
CA ILE A 23 5.33 -3.55 -0.03
C ILE A 23 6.51 -4.43 0.35
N ASN A 24 7.68 -4.16 -0.22
CA ASN A 24 8.96 -4.70 0.26
C ASN A 24 9.96 -3.54 0.42
N ILE A 25 10.55 -3.40 1.60
CA ILE A 25 11.54 -2.37 1.92
C ILE A 25 12.93 -3.02 1.87
N TYR A 26 13.81 -2.46 1.04
CA TYR A 26 15.20 -2.89 0.90
C TYR A 26 16.13 -1.98 1.70
N GLY A 27 17.08 -2.56 2.42
CA GLY A 27 18.13 -1.85 3.13
C GLY A 27 19.47 -2.57 3.03
N GLU A 28 20.52 -1.97 3.61
CA GLU A 28 21.90 -2.49 3.52
C GLU A 28 22.07 -3.90 4.08
N ASN A 29 21.21 -4.30 5.02
CA ASN A 29 21.25 -5.62 5.68
C ASN A 29 20.23 -6.64 5.11
N GLY A 30 19.63 -6.35 3.96
CA GLY A 30 18.60 -7.19 3.33
C GLY A 30 17.24 -6.49 3.22
N ASP A 31 16.21 -7.26 2.89
CA ASP A 31 14.85 -6.76 2.67
C ASP A 31 13.83 -7.31 3.66
N THR A 32 12.65 -6.70 3.69
CA THR A 32 11.57 -7.11 4.59
C THR A 32 10.78 -8.32 4.10
N GLY A 33 10.98 -8.79 2.87
CA GLY A 33 10.03 -9.64 2.15
C GLY A 33 8.72 -8.91 1.83
N GLU A 34 7.81 -9.59 1.14
CA GLU A 34 6.48 -9.03 0.83
C GLU A 34 5.63 -8.84 2.09
N ARG A 35 5.18 -7.60 2.32
CA ARG A 35 4.27 -7.24 3.40
C ARG A 35 2.92 -6.80 2.82
N PRO A 36 1.83 -7.53 3.05
CA PRO A 36 0.53 -7.18 2.49
C PRO A 36 -0.03 -5.92 3.16
N LEU A 37 -0.51 -4.97 2.35
CA LEU A 37 -1.07 -3.70 2.81
C LEU A 37 -2.55 -3.84 3.19
N ARG A 38 -2.84 -4.70 4.18
CA ARG A 38 -4.23 -5.02 4.61
C ARG A 38 -4.77 -4.11 5.71
N LYS A 39 -3.90 -3.50 6.52
CA LYS A 39 -4.29 -2.63 7.63
C LYS A 39 -4.45 -1.20 7.13
N SER A 40 -5.66 -0.66 7.23
CA SER A 40 -6.00 0.70 6.80
C SER A 40 -7.24 1.19 7.56
N ASN A 41 -7.42 2.51 7.64
CA ASN A 41 -8.64 3.13 8.14
C ASN A 41 -9.77 3.12 7.10
N HIS A 42 -9.49 2.68 5.86
CA HIS A 42 -10.48 2.57 4.79
C HIS A 42 -10.98 1.12 4.64
N LEU A 43 -12.29 0.96 4.47
CA LEU A 43 -12.95 -0.34 4.31
C LEU A 43 -12.54 -0.99 2.98
N ASN A 44 -12.82 -0.32 1.85
CA ASN A 44 -12.20 -0.66 0.57
C ASN A 44 -10.91 0.15 0.41
N LYS A 45 -9.81 -0.53 0.11
CA LYS A 45 -8.49 0.09 0.05
C LYS A 45 -8.15 0.34 -1.42
N PHE A 46 -7.31 1.34 -1.67
CA PHE A 46 -6.82 1.65 -3.01
C PHE A 46 -7.93 2.07 -3.97
N GLU A 47 -8.95 2.77 -3.44
CA GLU A 47 -10.01 3.34 -4.25
C GLU A 47 -9.62 4.67 -4.87
N ARG A 48 -10.19 4.98 -6.04
CA ARG A 48 -9.90 6.25 -6.73
C ARG A 48 -10.16 7.46 -5.81
N GLY A 49 -9.17 8.34 -5.71
CA GLY A 49 -9.28 9.60 -4.95
C GLY A 49 -9.18 9.44 -3.44
N GLN A 50 -8.61 8.31 -2.99
CA GLN A 50 -8.39 7.98 -1.59
C GLN A 50 -6.99 8.39 -1.11
#